data_AF-A0A4W5NBF6-F1
#
_entry.id   AF-A0A4W5NBF6-F1
#
_cell.length_a   1.000
_cell.length_b   1.000
_cell.length_c   1.000
_cell.angle_alpha   90.00
_cell.angle_beta   90.00
_cell.angle_gamma   90.00
#
_symmetry.space_group_name_H-M   'P 1'
#
loop_
_entity.id
_entity.type
_entity.pdbx_description
1 polymer ?
#
loop_
_entity_poly.entity_id
_entity_poly.type
_entity_poly.pdbx_seq_one_letter_code
_entity_poly.pdbx_strand_id
1 'polypeptide(L)'
;MLSRHGKLWSNFWGALSPEGFYSRSEDYIDIVQGKRVGLWNVPYITQVYMIKGSVLRGRLSQVSLYSQEGMDPDMVFCRAVRDQGVFMFVSNRDEFGRLVSSSNYNTSRLHPDMWQIFDNPLVRTHTHHTHTTHHTHTITHTHHH
;
A
#
# COMPACT_ATOMS: atom_id res chain seq x y z
N MET A 1 6.89 -0.91 -0.44
CA MET A 1 5.63 -0.68 -1.16
C MET A 1 4.61 -1.62 -0.55
N LEU A 2 3.37 -1.17 -0.41
CA LEU A 2 2.26 -2.02 -0.03
C LEU A 2 1.25 -2.02 -1.18
N SER A 3 0.74 -3.21 -1.52
CA SER A 3 -0.32 -3.39 -2.50
C SER A 3 -1.47 -4.20 -1.92
N ARG A 4 -2.67 -4.02 -2.48
CA ARG A 4 -3.82 -4.87 -2.18
C ARG A 4 -3.64 -6.20 -2.90
N HIS A 5 -3.84 -7.30 -2.17
CA HIS A 5 -3.74 -8.63 -2.75
C HIS A 5 -4.69 -8.80 -3.95
N GLY A 6 -4.17 -9.30 -5.07
CA GLY A 6 -4.93 -9.53 -6.31
C GLY A 6 -5.47 -8.27 -6.99
N LYS A 7 -5.08 -7.06 -6.56
CA LYS A 7 -5.54 -5.79 -7.12
C LYS A 7 -4.35 -4.88 -7.48
N LEU A 8 -4.57 -3.93 -8.38
CA LEU A 8 -3.57 -2.92 -8.76
C LEU A 8 -3.55 -1.69 -7.83
N TRP A 9 -4.23 -1.75 -6.69
CA TRP A 9 -4.23 -0.68 -5.71
C TRP A 9 -2.98 -0.77 -4.82
N SER A 10 -2.23 0.32 -4.72
CA SER A 10 -1.00 0.41 -3.93
C SER A 10 -0.92 1.72 -3.15
N ASN A 11 0.06 1.84 -2.27
CA ASN A 11 0.25 3.01 -1.41
C ASN A 11 1.08 4.14 -2.07
N PHE A 12 1.14 4.18 -3.40
CA PHE A 12 1.80 5.23 -4.16
C PHE A 12 1.09 5.49 -5.49
N TRP A 13 1.31 6.66 -6.10
CA TRP A 13 0.92 6.93 -7.49
C TRP A 13 2.16 7.15 -8.33
N GLY A 14 2.16 6.63 -9.57
CA GLY A 14 3.29 6.78 -10.49
C GLY A 14 3.27 8.10 -11.27
N ALA A 15 2.10 8.73 -11.45
CA ALA A 15 1.95 10.00 -12.15
C ALA A 15 0.82 10.84 -11.55
N LEU A 16 0.79 12.12 -11.93
CA LEU A 16 -0.30 13.04 -11.62
C LEU A 16 -0.94 13.54 -12.92
N SER A 17 -2.24 13.86 -12.86
CA SER A 17 -2.87 14.70 -13.89
C SER A 17 -2.36 16.14 -13.79
N PRO A 18 -2.60 17.01 -14.80
CA PRO A 18 -2.27 18.44 -14.71
C PRO A 18 -2.88 19.14 -13.48
N GLU A 19 -4.03 18.66 -13.02
CA GLU A 19 -4.75 19.17 -11.85
C GLU A 19 -4.22 18.58 -10.51
N GLY A 20 -3.22 17.71 -10.56
CA GLY A 20 -2.57 17.14 -9.37
C GLY A 20 -3.28 15.91 -8.78
N PHE A 21 -4.24 15.32 -9.50
CA PHE A 21 -4.94 14.09 -9.09
C PHE A 21 -4.24 12.84 -9.64
N TYR A 22 -4.72 11.67 -9.22
CA TYR A 22 -4.20 10.38 -9.67
C TYR A 22 -4.17 10.28 -11.20
N SER A 23 -3.01 9.90 -11.72
CA SER A 23 -2.84 9.39 -13.08
C SER A 23 -1.98 8.13 -13.04
N ARG A 24 -2.22 7.21 -13.98
CA ARG A 24 -1.45 5.98 -14.09
C ARG A 24 -0.19 6.23 -14.93
N SER A 25 0.99 6.00 -14.36
CA SER A 25 2.24 5.98 -15.13
C SER A 25 2.35 4.71 -15.98
N GLU A 26 3.13 4.77 -17.05
CA GLU A 26 3.35 3.63 -17.96
C GLU A 26 3.93 2.41 -17.24
N ASP A 27 4.83 2.63 -16.29
CA ASP A 27 5.53 1.60 -15.52
C ASP A 27 4.80 1.15 -14.24
N TYR A 28 3.64 1.75 -13.91
CA TYR A 28 2.93 1.50 -12.64
C TYR A 28 2.62 0.03 -12.42
N ILE A 29 2.08 -0.65 -13.45
CA ILE A 29 1.67 -2.06 -13.34
C ILE A 29 2.90 -2.96 -13.13
N ASP A 30 3.99 -2.68 -13.85
CA ASP A 30 5.22 -3.45 -13.74
C ASP A 30 5.86 -3.31 -12.36
N ILE A 31 5.81 -2.11 -11.75
CA ILE A 31 6.28 -1.87 -10.38
C ILE A 31 5.39 -2.60 -9.37
N VAL A 32 4.07 -2.48 -9.49
CA VAL A 32 3.10 -3.10 -8.56
C VAL A 32 3.15 -4.63 -8.61
N GLN A 33 3.35 -5.21 -9.79
CA GLN A 33 3.46 -6.66 -9.99
C GLN A 33 4.87 -7.21 -9.73
N GLY A 34 5.84 -6.36 -9.38
CA GLY A 34 7.23 -6.78 -9.14
C GLY A 34 7.99 -7.21 -10.40
N LYS A 35 7.48 -6.90 -11.60
CA LYS A 35 8.19 -7.13 -12.88
C LYS A 35 9.40 -6.20 -13.00
N ARG A 36 9.29 -5.00 -12.43
CA ARG A 36 10.39 -4.05 -12.27
C ARG A 36 10.63 -3.81 -10.79
N VAL A 37 11.84 -4.11 -10.32
CA VAL A 37 12.22 -4.02 -8.91
C VAL A 37 13.25 -2.92 -8.71
N GLY A 38 13.05 -2.05 -7.71
CA GLY A 38 13.90 -0.89 -7.53
C GLY A 38 13.47 0.05 -6.41
N LEU A 39 14.10 1.22 -6.44
CA LEU A 39 13.72 2.39 -5.63
C LEU A 39 13.25 3.46 -6.61
N TRP A 40 11.99 3.86 -6.51
CA TRP A 40 11.31 4.65 -7.51
C TRP A 40 10.98 6.03 -6.95
N ASN A 41 11.41 7.10 -7.61
CA ASN A 41 10.97 8.45 -7.28
C ASN A 41 9.54 8.64 -7.79
N VAL A 42 8.60 8.94 -6.90
CA VAL A 42 7.18 8.95 -7.20
C VAL A 42 6.52 10.22 -6.68
N PRO A 43 5.50 10.76 -7.37
CA PRO A 43 4.88 12.01 -6.95
C PRO A 43 4.01 11.85 -5.70
N TYR A 44 3.52 10.68 -5.36
CA TYR A 44 2.59 10.50 -4.24
C TYR A 44 2.86 9.21 -3.49
N ILE A 45 2.85 9.27 -2.15
CA ILE A 45 2.95 8.13 -1.24
C ILE A 45 1.94 8.32 -0.10
N THR A 46 1.41 7.22 0.45
CA THR A 46 0.48 7.25 1.58
C THR A 46 0.72 6.03 2.51
N GLN A 47 0.05 6.03 3.67
CA GLN A 47 -0.06 4.97 4.67
C GLN A 47 1.22 4.67 5.45
N VAL A 48 2.33 4.33 4.77
CA VAL A 48 3.58 3.93 5.43
C VAL A 48 4.76 4.56 4.72
N TYR A 49 5.50 5.40 5.43
CA TYR A 49 6.70 6.06 4.94
C TYR A 49 7.60 6.47 6.11
N MET A 50 8.88 6.72 5.81
CA MET A 50 9.86 7.21 6.78
C MET A 50 10.48 8.51 6.25
N ILE A 51 10.57 9.51 7.11
CA ILE A 51 11.14 10.82 6.79
C ILE A 51 12.40 11.02 7.62
N LYS A 52 13.50 11.44 6.98
CA LYS A 52 14.73 11.80 7.70
C LYS A 52 14.47 13.01 8.59
N GLY A 53 14.75 12.91 9.88
CA GLY A 53 14.44 13.97 10.86
C GLY A 53 15.06 15.34 10.54
N SER A 54 16.22 15.40 9.88
CA SER A 54 16.82 16.66 9.43
C SER A 54 16.05 17.33 8.28
N VAL A 55 15.37 16.56 7.43
CA VAL A 55 14.50 17.08 6.37
C VAL A 55 13.23 17.67 7.01
N LEU A 56 12.66 16.94 7.97
CA LEU A 56 11.47 17.38 8.72
C LEU A 56 11.72 18.69 9.48
N ARG A 57 12.83 18.79 10.22
CA ARG A 57 13.20 19.99 11.00
C ARG A 57 13.79 21.14 10.17
N GLY A 58 14.10 20.89 8.90
CA GLY A 58 14.69 21.88 7.99
C GLY A 58 13.69 22.32 6.94
N ARG A 59 13.75 21.70 5.76
CA ARG A 59 12.93 22.08 4.60
C ARG A 59 11.43 22.03 4.86
N LEU A 60 10.97 21.03 5.60
CA LEU A 60 9.53 20.83 5.83
C LEU A 60 8.98 21.59 7.04
N SER A 61 9.83 22.23 7.86
CA SER A 61 9.37 22.90 9.09
C SER A 61 8.66 24.23 8.83
N GLN A 62 8.80 24.78 7.62
CA GLN A 62 8.30 26.10 7.23
C GLN A 62 6.93 26.05 6.54
N VAL A 63 6.36 24.86 6.34
CA VAL A 63 5.12 24.68 5.58
C VAL A 63 4.07 23.88 6.37
N SER A 64 2.81 24.17 6.09
CA SER A 64 1.70 23.33 6.54
C SER A 64 1.70 22.03 5.74
N LEU A 65 1.96 20.91 6.40
CA LEU A 65 2.09 19.62 5.74
C LEU A 65 0.76 18.92 5.46
N TYR A 66 -0.29 19.19 6.21
CA TYR A 66 -1.54 18.39 6.11
C TYR A 66 -2.81 19.25 6.07
N SER A 67 -2.70 20.57 6.21
CA SER A 67 -3.86 21.45 6.35
C SER A 67 -4.05 22.31 5.12
N GLN A 68 -5.11 21.99 4.37
CA GLN A 68 -5.72 22.83 3.35
C GLN A 68 -7.21 22.47 3.27
N GLU A 69 -8.08 23.48 3.30
CA GLU A 69 -9.53 23.26 3.29
C GLU A 69 -9.98 22.60 1.98
N GLY A 70 -10.85 21.59 2.08
CA GLY A 70 -11.42 20.88 0.93
C GLY A 70 -10.47 19.95 0.18
N MET A 71 -9.24 19.72 0.68
CA MET A 71 -8.26 18.82 0.06
C MET A 71 -7.92 17.64 0.97
N ASP A 72 -7.72 16.46 0.38
CA ASP A 72 -7.26 15.27 1.08
C ASP A 72 -5.89 15.51 1.76
N PRO A 73 -5.72 15.22 3.07
CA PRO A 73 -4.48 15.49 3.79
C PRO A 73 -3.23 14.83 3.20
N ASP A 74 -3.35 13.62 2.63
CA ASP A 74 -2.21 12.95 2.00
C ASP A 74 -1.82 13.62 0.68
N MET A 75 -2.81 14.11 -0.08
CA MET A 75 -2.55 14.94 -1.26
C MET A 75 -1.87 16.26 -0.88
N VAL A 76 -2.32 16.93 0.19
CA VAL A 76 -1.70 18.15 0.73
C VAL A 76 -0.25 17.88 1.11
N PHE A 77 0.00 16.79 1.84
CA PHE A 77 1.33 16.37 2.24
C PHE A 77 2.26 16.14 1.07
N CYS A 78 1.85 15.30 0.12
CA CYS A 78 2.68 14.99 -1.03
C CYS A 78 2.97 16.24 -1.86
N ARG A 79 1.98 17.14 -2.01
CA ARG A 79 2.19 18.43 -2.68
C ARG A 79 3.19 19.31 -1.92
N ALA A 80 3.01 19.53 -0.62
CA ALA A 80 3.90 20.36 0.18
C ALA A 80 5.35 19.84 0.16
N VAL A 81 5.55 18.53 0.21
CA VAL A 81 6.87 17.90 0.12
C VAL A 81 7.52 18.14 -1.26
N ARG A 82 6.75 17.99 -2.35
CA ARG A 82 7.23 18.28 -3.72
C ARG A 82 7.58 19.75 -3.91
N ASP A 83 6.75 20.66 -3.39
CA ASP A 83 6.94 22.11 -3.49
C ASP A 83 8.24 22.56 -2.76
N GLN A 84 8.68 21.80 -1.75
CA GLN A 84 9.98 21.99 -1.07
C GLN A 84 11.17 21.28 -1.77
N GLY A 85 10.96 20.72 -2.96
CA GLY A 85 11.99 20.03 -3.74
C GLY A 85 12.52 18.78 -3.03
N VAL A 86 11.68 18.11 -2.24
CA VAL A 86 12.02 16.86 -1.56
C VAL A 86 11.41 15.70 -2.34
N PHE A 87 12.26 14.75 -2.76
CA PHE A 87 11.78 13.55 -3.44
C PHE A 87 11.13 12.56 -2.47
N MET A 88 10.10 11.89 -2.97
CA MET A 88 9.44 10.80 -2.30
C MET A 88 9.77 9.51 -3.04
N PHE A 89 10.14 8.48 -2.29
CA PHE A 89 10.57 7.22 -2.88
C PHE A 89 9.71 6.06 -2.40
N VAL A 90 9.44 5.12 -3.30
CA VAL A 90 8.87 3.82 -2.96
C VAL A 90 9.88 2.72 -3.30
N SER A 91 10.15 1.81 -2.35
CA SER A 91 10.92 0.59 -2.59
C SER A 91 9.97 -0.59 -2.78
N ASN A 92 10.20 -1.40 -3.81
CA ASN A 92 9.58 -2.72 -3.95
C ASN A 92 10.65 -3.83 -4.01
N ARG A 93 11.83 -3.57 -3.44
CA ARG A 93 12.96 -4.53 -3.37
C ARG A 93 12.70 -5.71 -2.44
N ASP A 94 11.84 -5.49 -1.44
CA ASP A 94 11.46 -6.48 -0.45
C ASP A 94 9.93 -6.51 -0.29
N GLU A 95 9.41 -7.60 0.25
CA GLU A 95 8.01 -7.71 0.65
C GLU A 95 7.81 -7.09 2.04
N PHE A 96 7.21 -5.90 2.08
CA PHE A 96 6.97 -5.16 3.34
C PHE A 96 5.59 -5.46 3.96
N GLY A 97 4.68 -6.08 3.20
CA GLY A 97 3.32 -6.36 3.63
C GLY A 97 2.28 -6.00 2.57
N ARG A 98 1.02 -5.85 3.01
CA ARG A 98 -0.15 -5.69 2.14
C ARG A 98 -1.14 -4.68 2.69
N LEU A 99 -1.93 -4.10 1.80
CA LEU A 99 -3.03 -3.21 2.15
C LEU A 99 -4.30 -4.00 2.44
N VAL A 100 -4.94 -3.68 3.57
CA VAL A 100 -6.24 -4.22 3.97
C VAL A 100 -7.36 -3.41 3.30
N SER A 101 -8.40 -4.09 2.84
CA SER A 101 -9.62 -3.47 2.33
C SER A 101 -10.54 -3.10 3.49
N SER A 102 -10.88 -1.81 3.64
CA SER A 102 -11.83 -1.33 4.65
C SER A 102 -13.19 -0.93 4.08
N SER A 103 -13.37 -0.97 2.75
CA SER A 103 -14.51 -0.36 2.06
C SER A 103 -15.89 -0.90 2.49
N ASN A 104 -15.96 -2.17 2.90
CA ASN A 104 -17.20 -2.84 3.31
C ASN A 104 -17.17 -3.32 4.78
N TYR A 105 -16.32 -2.72 5.62
CA TYR A 105 -16.19 -3.13 7.02
C TYR A 105 -17.41 -2.70 7.85
N ASN A 106 -18.19 -3.68 8.32
CA ASN A 106 -19.43 -3.43 9.09
C ASN A 106 -19.17 -3.57 10.60
N THR A 107 -19.05 -2.43 11.28
CA THR A 107 -18.79 -2.33 12.74
C THR A 107 -19.99 -2.71 13.60
N SER A 108 -21.20 -2.81 13.05
CA SER A 108 -22.43 -3.09 13.83
C SER A 108 -22.62 -4.57 14.17
N ARG A 109 -21.74 -5.46 13.70
CA ARG A 109 -21.82 -6.90 13.98
C ARG A 109 -21.09 -7.23 15.29
N LEU A 110 -21.51 -8.29 15.98
CA LEU A 110 -20.88 -8.73 17.25
C LEU A 110 -19.39 -9.10 17.07
N HIS A 111 -19.04 -9.73 15.95
CA HIS A 111 -17.66 -10.09 15.58
C HIS A 111 -17.39 -9.69 14.11
N PRO A 112 -17.10 -8.41 13.81
CA PRO A 112 -16.94 -7.91 12.44
C PRO A 112 -15.82 -8.58 11.64
N ASP A 113 -14.72 -8.93 12.29
CA ASP A 113 -13.54 -9.53 11.64
C ASP A 113 -13.82 -10.90 11.01
N MET A 114 -14.77 -11.68 11.56
CA MET A 114 -15.14 -12.98 10.97
C MET A 114 -15.72 -12.85 9.56
N TRP A 115 -16.30 -11.70 9.23
CA TRP A 115 -16.90 -11.43 7.94
C TRP A 115 -15.91 -10.86 6.92
N GLN A 116 -14.68 -10.57 7.34
CA GLN A 116 -13.60 -10.07 6.47
C GLN A 116 -12.93 -11.15 5.63
N ILE A 117 -13.39 -12.42 5.71
CA ILE A 117 -12.82 -13.53 4.94
C ILE A 117 -12.85 -13.30 3.42
N PHE A 118 -13.86 -12.57 2.93
CA PHE A 118 -14.00 -12.28 1.50
C PHE A 118 -13.16 -11.08 1.05
N ASP A 119 -13.13 -10.02 1.87
CA ASP A 119 -12.45 -8.77 1.53
C ASP A 119 -10.94 -8.82 1.84
N ASN A 120 -10.53 -9.62 2.83
CA ASN A 120 -9.18 -9.71 3.36
C ASN A 120 -8.77 -11.17 3.66
N PRO A 121 -8.83 -12.09 2.68
CA PRO A 121 -8.66 -13.53 2.89
C PRO A 121 -7.32 -13.90 3.54
N LEU A 122 -6.26 -13.16 3.20
CA LEU A 122 -4.92 -13.41 3.72
C LEU A 122 -4.70 -12.89 5.15
N VAL A 123 -5.49 -11.93 5.64
CA VAL A 123 -5.36 -11.45 7.03
C VAL A 123 -5.67 -12.60 7.98
N ARG A 124 -6.80 -13.28 7.75
CA ARG A 124 -7.27 -14.38 8.61
C ARG A 124 -6.27 -15.54 8.70
N THR A 125 -5.56 -15.89 7.62
CA THR A 125 -4.59 -16.99 7.63
C THR A 125 -3.33 -16.70 8.43
N HIS A 126 -2.98 -15.43 8.62
CA HIS A 126 -1.79 -15.03 9.37
C HIS A 126 -2.09 -14.77 10.85
N THR A 127 -3.26 -14.22 11.19
CA THR A 127 -3.65 -13.94 12.59
C THR A 127 -4.33 -15.12 13.28
N HIS A 128 -5.06 -15.95 12.54
CA HIS A 128 -5.59 -17.20 13.06
C HIS A 128 -4.83 -18.33 12.36
N HIS A 129 -4.05 -19.11 13.11
CA HIS A 129 -3.61 -20.43 12.69
C HIS A 129 -4.84 -21.25 12.29
N THR A 130 -5.29 -21.12 11.04
CA THR A 130 -6.12 -22.13 10.41
C THR A 130 -5.28 -23.38 10.46
N HIS A 131 -5.72 -24.37 11.24
CA HIS A 131 -5.08 -25.69 11.38
C HIS A 131 -4.26 -26.03 10.12
N THR A 132 -2.94 -26.05 10.28
CA THR A 132 -1.90 -26.10 9.24
C THR A 132 -1.90 -27.39 8.41
N THR A 133 -3.02 -28.11 8.34
CA THR A 133 -3.09 -29.50 7.87
C THR A 133 -3.71 -29.64 6.47
N HIS A 134 -4.35 -28.61 5.92
CA HIS A 134 -5.09 -28.78 4.66
C HIS A 134 -4.26 -28.67 3.37
N HIS A 135 -3.02 -28.16 3.41
CA HIS A 135 -2.18 -28.06 2.21
C HIS A 135 -1.21 -29.23 1.97
N THR A 136 -1.09 -30.18 2.90
CA THR A 136 -0.12 -31.29 2.78
C THR A 136 -0.70 -32.55 2.13
N HIS A 137 -2.01 -32.64 1.88
CA HIS A 137 -2.65 -33.91 1.50
C HIS A 137 -2.94 -34.15 0.01
N THR A 138 -2.44 -33.33 -0.92
CA THR A 138 -2.70 -33.53 -2.36
C THR A 138 -1.51 -34.09 -3.15
N ILE A 139 -0.39 -34.43 -2.53
CA ILE A 139 0.75 -35.07 -3.23
C ILE A 139 1.21 -36.32 -2.47
N THR A 140 0.39 -37.38 -2.49
CA THR A 140 0.83 -38.78 -2.34
C THR A 140 -0.34 -39.69 -2.70
N HIS A 141 -0.55 -39.95 -3.99
CA HIS A 141 -1.19 -41.18 -4.46
C HIS A 141 -0.89 -41.40 -5.94
N THR A 142 0.37 -41.78 -6.21
CA THR A 142 0.76 -42.47 -7.44
C THR A 142 1.98 -43.33 -7.14
N HIS A 143 1.75 -44.58 -6.72
CA HIS A 143 2.46 -45.80 -7.14
C HIS A 143 2.13 -47.01 -6.24
N HIS A 144 2.10 -48.19 -6.87
CA HIS A 144 1.75 -49.55 -6.39
C HIS A 144 0.23 -49.83 -6.43
N HIS A 145 -0.27 -50.72 -7.29
CA HIS A 145 0.24 -51.99 -7.81
C HIS A 145 -0.16 -52.23 -9.27
#